data_AF-A0A381Z0L4-F1
#
_entry.id   AF-A0A381Z0L4-F1
#
_cell.length_a   1.000
_cell.length_b   1.000
_cell.length_c   1.000
_cell.angle_alpha   90.00
_cell.angle_beta   90.00
_cell.angle_gamma   90.00
#
_symmetry.space_group_name_H-M   'P 1'
#
loop_
_entity.id
_entity.type
_entity.pdbx_description
1 polymer ?
#
loop_
_entity_poly.entity_id
_entity_poly.type
_entity_poly.pdbx_seq_one_letter_code
_entity_poly.pdbx_strand_id
1 'polypeptide(L)'
;MKMSKLFGRTLRDDPGEAELISHRLLLQAGMIHQVSSGVYSYLPLAWRSLRKIEQIIREEMEYSGAQEIKLGILQPRELWKQSGRDEVFGPDMMRMIDRRERDLVLPPTNEELITETVKSVIQSYRDMPVTLFQIQTKFRDELRPRGGLVRVREFDMMDAYSFDVNQEGLDESYELMVKAYENAFKRCGIKTVIAEADSGPIGGKDSKEFILLTESGEDTVVMCNQCQYAANDEKASLRKIPNPEAPQADMEQIHTPGVRTIDQLASLLEIGTEQTLKAVFYSADGELVFATIRGDL
;
A
#
# COMPACT_ATOMS: atom_id res chain seq x y z
N MET A 1 -34.44 10.11 9.91
CA MET A 1 -33.95 11.50 9.95
C MET A 1 -34.57 12.26 8.79
N LYS A 2 -35.13 13.46 9.01
CA LYS A 2 -35.72 14.28 7.92
C LYS A 2 -34.61 15.00 7.16
N MET A 3 -34.72 15.09 5.83
CA MET A 3 -33.72 15.77 4.98
C MET A 3 -33.53 17.24 5.37
N SER A 4 -34.60 17.92 5.77
CA SER A 4 -34.56 19.32 6.24
C SER A 4 -33.71 19.57 7.50
N LYS A 5 -33.26 18.51 8.18
CA LYS A 5 -32.38 18.57 9.36
C LYS A 5 -30.98 18.00 9.09
N LEU A 6 -30.70 17.55 7.87
CA LEU A 6 -29.40 17.00 7.51
C LEU A 6 -28.38 18.14 7.42
N PHE A 7 -27.23 17.98 8.10
CA PHE A 7 -26.08 18.85 7.91
C PHE A 7 -25.33 18.42 6.64
N GLY A 8 -25.59 19.10 5.54
CA GLY A 8 -24.98 18.80 4.24
C GLY A 8 -25.75 19.51 3.12
N ARG A 9 -25.06 19.86 2.04
CA ARG A 9 -25.67 20.42 0.83
C ARG A 9 -25.13 19.70 -0.38
N THR A 10 -26.01 19.37 -1.31
CA THR A 10 -25.61 18.85 -2.59
C THR A 10 -25.10 19.99 -3.48
N LEU A 11 -24.11 19.69 -4.33
CA LEU A 11 -23.62 20.62 -5.33
C LEU A 11 -24.32 20.34 -6.66
N ARG A 12 -24.69 21.40 -7.39
CA ARG A 12 -25.27 21.28 -8.73
C ARG A 12 -24.19 21.10 -9.79
N ASP A 13 -23.10 21.84 -9.64
CA ASP A 13 -22.01 21.87 -10.60
C ASP A 13 -20.89 20.91 -10.16
N ASP A 14 -20.13 20.42 -11.14
CA ASP A 14 -18.98 19.56 -10.87
C ASP A 14 -17.88 20.34 -10.15
N PRO A 15 -17.33 19.83 -9.04
CA PRO A 15 -16.18 20.44 -8.39
C PRO A 15 -14.94 20.29 -9.29
N GLY A 16 -14.46 21.41 -9.84
CA GLY A 16 -13.40 21.42 -10.85
C GLY A 16 -12.05 20.85 -10.41
N GLU A 17 -11.80 20.77 -9.10
CA GLU A 17 -10.56 20.25 -8.52
C GLU A 17 -10.54 18.71 -8.35
N ALA A 18 -11.68 18.05 -8.55
CA ALA A 18 -11.79 16.60 -8.36
C ALA A 18 -11.56 15.86 -9.69
N GLU A 19 -10.53 15.01 -9.75
CA GLU A 19 -10.23 14.21 -10.94
C GLU A 19 -11.04 12.91 -10.99
N LEU A 20 -11.08 12.16 -9.88
CA LEU A 20 -11.78 10.88 -9.82
C LEU A 20 -13.30 11.03 -9.67
N ILE A 21 -14.04 10.16 -10.34
CA ILE A 21 -15.51 10.14 -10.27
C ILE A 21 -16.02 9.90 -8.84
N SER A 22 -15.36 9.02 -8.08
CA SER A 22 -15.69 8.78 -6.67
C SER A 22 -15.54 10.05 -5.83
N HIS A 23 -14.47 10.81 -6.04
CA HIS A 23 -14.23 12.09 -5.37
C HIS A 23 -15.31 13.12 -5.72
N ARG A 24 -15.61 13.30 -7.02
CA ARG A 24 -16.67 14.21 -7.50
C ARG A 24 -18.01 13.89 -6.86
N LEU A 25 -18.43 12.62 -6.90
CA LEU A 25 -19.72 12.20 -6.37
C LEU A 25 -19.81 12.38 -4.85
N LEU A 26 -18.74 12.09 -4.10
CA LEU A 26 -18.73 12.30 -2.65
C LEU A 26 -18.87 13.79 -2.29
N LEU A 27 -18.24 14.69 -3.04
CA LEU A 27 -18.40 16.14 -2.88
C LEU A 27 -19.82 16.59 -3.27
N GLN A 28 -20.30 16.17 -4.43
CA GLN A 28 -21.63 16.53 -4.94
C GLN A 28 -22.77 16.05 -4.05
N ALA A 29 -22.63 14.88 -3.44
CA ALA A 29 -23.60 14.34 -2.50
C ALA A 29 -23.52 14.99 -1.10
N GLY A 30 -22.56 15.89 -0.87
CA GLY A 30 -22.33 16.50 0.44
C GLY A 30 -21.91 15.45 1.48
N MET A 31 -21.11 14.47 1.07
CA MET A 31 -20.63 13.39 1.92
C MET A 31 -19.30 13.73 2.60
N ILE A 32 -18.43 14.47 1.92
CA ILE A 32 -17.12 14.86 2.45
C ILE A 32 -16.88 16.36 2.29
N HIS A 33 -16.01 16.91 3.13
CA HIS A 33 -15.50 18.27 3.02
C HIS A 33 -13.99 18.27 3.17
N GLN A 34 -13.27 18.80 2.19
CA GLN A 34 -11.82 18.90 2.27
C GLN A 34 -11.41 20.05 3.19
N VAL A 35 -10.69 19.73 4.26
CA VAL A 35 -10.20 20.70 5.26
C VAL A 35 -8.84 21.26 4.84
N SER A 36 -7.98 20.40 4.30
CA SER A 36 -6.70 20.75 3.69
C SER A 36 -6.30 19.69 2.66
N SER A 37 -5.15 19.85 1.98
CA SER A 37 -4.66 18.84 1.04
C SER A 37 -4.55 17.47 1.73
N GLY A 38 -5.27 16.47 1.20
CA GLY A 38 -5.30 15.12 1.76
C GLY A 38 -5.93 14.99 3.16
N VAL A 39 -6.76 15.93 3.62
CA VAL A 39 -7.45 15.82 4.92
C VAL A 39 -8.93 16.17 4.73
N TYR A 40 -9.81 15.25 5.13
CA TYR A 40 -11.25 15.35 4.88
C TYR A 40 -12.06 15.19 6.17
N SER A 41 -13.11 16.00 6.31
CA SER A 41 -14.19 15.77 7.27
C SER A 41 -15.26 14.90 6.64
N TYR A 42 -15.65 13.83 7.34
CA TYR A 42 -16.80 12.99 6.96
C TYR A 42 -18.11 13.61 7.45
N LEU A 43 -18.95 14.05 6.51
CA LEU A 43 -20.28 14.59 6.80
C LEU A 43 -21.26 13.44 7.16
N PRO A 44 -22.47 13.73 7.69
CA PRO A 44 -23.34 12.70 8.27
C PRO A 44 -23.66 11.52 7.35
N LEU A 45 -23.72 11.71 6.03
CA LEU A 45 -23.96 10.64 5.08
C LEU A 45 -22.72 9.74 4.88
N ALA A 46 -21.53 10.32 4.77
CA ALA A 46 -20.28 9.55 4.76
C ALA A 46 -20.10 8.82 6.10
N TRP A 47 -20.26 9.52 7.21
CA TRP A 47 -20.09 8.94 8.54
C TRP A 47 -21.01 7.74 8.79
N ARG A 48 -22.27 7.81 8.33
CA ARG A 48 -23.18 6.67 8.39
C ARG A 48 -22.76 5.51 7.50
N SER A 49 -22.12 5.78 6.37
CA SER A 49 -21.63 4.75 5.44
C SER A 49 -20.38 4.08 5.99
N LEU A 50 -19.43 4.88 6.49
CA LEU A 50 -18.22 4.39 7.15
C LEU A 50 -18.55 3.47 8.32
N ARG A 51 -19.46 3.88 9.23
CA ARG A 51 -19.91 3.01 10.33
C ARG A 51 -20.52 1.68 9.90
N LYS A 52 -21.13 1.59 8.71
CA LYS A 52 -21.63 0.32 8.18
C LYS A 52 -20.50 -0.55 7.65
N ILE A 53 -19.53 0.07 6.97
CA ILE A 53 -18.33 -0.61 6.48
C ILE A 53 -17.54 -1.16 7.68
N GLU A 54 -17.28 -0.32 8.68
CA GLU A 54 -16.60 -0.76 9.90
C GLU A 54 -17.34 -1.89 10.62
N GLN A 55 -18.68 -1.86 10.65
CA GLN A 55 -19.47 -2.92 11.27
C GLN A 55 -19.29 -4.25 10.52
N ILE A 56 -19.29 -4.24 9.18
CA ILE A 56 -19.01 -5.43 8.38
C ILE A 56 -17.60 -5.96 8.70
N ILE A 57 -16.62 -5.06 8.74
CA ILE A 57 -15.22 -5.42 9.04
C ILE A 57 -15.12 -6.05 10.44
N ARG A 58 -15.67 -5.41 11.47
CA ARG A 58 -15.68 -5.95 12.84
C ARG A 58 -16.27 -7.35 12.91
N GLU A 59 -17.42 -7.56 12.28
CA GLU A 59 -18.07 -8.87 12.28
C GLU A 59 -17.18 -9.95 11.63
N GLU A 60 -16.57 -9.67 10.47
CA GLU A 60 -15.69 -10.65 9.81
C GLU A 60 -14.40 -10.92 10.59
N MET A 61 -13.81 -9.88 11.20
CA MET A 61 -12.62 -10.02 12.04
C MET A 61 -12.93 -10.82 13.32
N GLU A 62 -14.04 -10.52 14.00
CA GLU A 62 -14.48 -11.28 15.16
C GLU A 62 -14.81 -12.74 14.80
N TYR A 63 -15.40 -13.00 13.62
CA TYR A 63 -15.64 -14.36 13.14
C TYR A 63 -14.35 -15.15 12.86
N SER A 64 -13.25 -14.49 12.47
CA SER A 64 -11.94 -15.12 12.39
C SER A 64 -11.26 -15.35 13.76
N GLY A 65 -11.87 -14.88 14.86
CA GLY A 65 -11.30 -14.98 16.20
C GLY A 65 -10.38 -13.83 16.59
N ALA A 66 -10.29 -12.78 15.75
CA ALA A 66 -9.52 -11.58 16.08
C ALA A 66 -10.26 -10.72 17.12
N GLN A 67 -9.51 -10.06 17.99
CA GLN A 67 -10.05 -9.23 19.07
C GLN A 67 -9.81 -7.75 18.79
N GLU A 68 -10.86 -6.93 18.85
CA GLU A 68 -10.74 -5.49 18.65
C GLU A 68 -10.08 -4.84 19.87
N ILE A 69 -9.04 -4.05 19.63
CA ILE A 69 -8.34 -3.23 20.61
C ILE A 69 -8.26 -1.78 20.13
N LYS A 70 -7.78 -0.88 20.99
CA LYS A 70 -7.50 0.50 20.63
C LYS A 70 -6.13 0.90 21.13
N LEU A 71 -5.19 1.05 20.20
CA LEU A 71 -3.85 1.51 20.52
C LEU A 71 -3.79 3.02 20.69
N GLY A 72 -2.71 3.49 21.31
CA GLY A 72 -2.40 4.92 21.37
C GLY A 72 -1.97 5.47 20.01
N ILE A 73 -2.60 6.56 19.57
CA ILE A 73 -2.21 7.26 18.34
C ILE A 73 -0.90 8.02 18.55
N LEU A 74 -0.70 8.62 19.73
CA LEU A 74 0.52 9.39 20.00
C LEU A 74 1.61 8.46 20.52
N GLN A 75 2.65 8.21 19.72
CA GLN A 75 3.68 7.23 20.04
C GLN A 75 5.04 7.88 20.27
N PRO A 76 5.85 7.39 21.22
CA PRO A 76 7.24 7.84 21.34
C PRO A 76 8.06 7.39 20.13
N ARG A 77 8.80 8.33 19.52
CA ARG A 77 9.65 8.05 18.34
C ARG A 77 10.70 6.97 18.60
N GLU A 78 11.09 6.79 19.86
CA GLU A 78 12.05 5.77 20.28
C GLU A 78 11.64 4.35 19.85
N LEU A 79 10.34 4.01 19.88
CA LEU A 79 9.88 2.70 19.42
C LEU A 79 10.21 2.45 17.94
N TRP A 80 10.09 3.49 17.12
CA TRP A 80 10.36 3.46 15.69
C TRP A 80 11.86 3.51 15.36
N LYS A 81 12.66 4.11 16.24
CA LYS A 81 14.13 4.03 16.15
C LYS A 81 14.62 2.62 16.47
N GLN A 82 14.03 1.96 17.47
CA GLN A 82 14.39 0.59 17.85
C GLN A 82 14.14 -0.42 16.72
N SER A 83 13.06 -0.24 15.95
CA SER A 83 12.79 -1.06 14.77
C SER A 83 13.59 -0.67 13.53
N GLY A 84 14.27 0.49 13.55
CA GLY A 84 14.92 1.10 12.39
C GLY A 84 13.96 1.78 11.40
N ARG A 85 12.64 1.64 11.57
CA ARG A 85 11.65 2.16 10.62
C ARG A 85 11.45 3.67 10.67
N ASP A 86 11.93 4.35 11.73
CA ASP A 86 11.99 5.82 11.75
C ASP A 86 12.78 6.37 10.54
N GLU A 87 13.91 5.76 10.19
CA GLU A 87 14.73 6.20 9.05
C GLU A 87 14.13 5.75 7.72
N VAL A 88 13.63 4.51 7.64
CA VAL A 88 13.04 3.92 6.43
C VAL A 88 11.81 4.71 5.94
N PHE A 89 10.90 5.08 6.84
CA PHE A 89 9.74 5.91 6.47
C PHE A 89 10.11 7.36 6.16
N GLY A 90 11.27 7.83 6.65
CA GLY A 90 11.83 9.13 6.30
C GLY A 90 10.83 10.29 6.42
N PRO A 91 10.54 11.02 5.32
CA PRO A 91 9.64 12.17 5.33
C PRO A 91 8.15 11.81 5.46
N ASP A 92 7.75 10.57 5.14
CA ASP A 92 6.34 10.15 5.21
C ASP A 92 5.85 10.03 6.66
N MET A 93 6.78 9.92 7.62
CA MET A 93 6.49 9.86 9.04
C MET A 93 6.27 11.26 9.62
N MET A 94 5.04 11.53 10.05
CA MET A 94 4.73 12.76 10.78
C MET A 94 5.35 12.73 12.18
N ARG A 95 6.29 13.64 12.43
CA ARG A 95 7.00 13.81 13.71
C ARG A 95 6.58 15.09 14.40
N MET A 96 6.55 15.08 15.72
CA MET A 96 6.31 16.27 16.53
C MET A 96 7.08 16.23 17.85
N ILE A 97 7.27 17.41 18.43
CA ILE A 97 7.89 17.58 19.74
C ILE A 97 6.82 18.13 20.69
N ASP A 98 6.61 17.47 21.82
CA ASP A 98 5.65 17.96 22.81
C ASP A 98 6.22 19.10 23.67
N ARG A 99 5.37 19.67 24.53
CA ARG A 99 5.75 20.75 25.46
C ARG A 99 6.81 20.37 26.51
N ARG A 100 7.17 19.09 26.60
CA ARG A 100 8.23 18.55 27.48
C ARG A 100 9.44 18.12 26.66
N GLU A 101 9.54 18.57 25.41
CA GLU A 101 10.65 18.29 24.49
C GLU A 101 10.83 16.81 24.17
N ARG A 102 9.72 16.04 24.19
CA ARG A 102 9.75 14.62 23.79
C ARG A 102 9.47 14.46 22.31
N ASP A 103 10.28 13.65 21.64
CA ASP A 103 10.06 13.23 20.27
C ASP A 103 8.91 12.23 20.18
N LEU A 104 7.89 12.59 19.42
CA LEU A 104 6.69 11.81 19.20
C LEU A 104 6.42 11.65 17.70
N VAL A 105 5.64 10.63 17.37
CA VAL A 105 5.19 10.36 16.01
C VAL A 105 3.68 10.20 15.97
N LEU A 106 3.08 10.65 14.88
CA LEU A 106 1.75 10.23 14.45
C LEU A 106 1.95 9.05 13.48
N PRO A 107 1.55 7.84 13.86
CA PRO A 107 2.02 6.63 13.24
C PRO A 107 1.31 6.35 11.91
N PRO A 108 2.05 5.93 10.85
CA PRO A 108 1.48 5.48 9.59
C PRO A 108 0.93 4.04 9.63
N THR A 109 1.35 3.26 10.62
CA THR A 109 0.99 1.87 10.93
C THR A 109 1.40 1.56 12.38
N ASN A 110 1.09 0.41 12.98
CA ASN A 110 1.24 0.17 14.42
C ASN A 110 2.03 -1.09 14.82
N GLU A 111 2.85 -1.70 13.95
CA GLU A 111 3.58 -2.93 14.29
C GLU A 111 4.53 -2.74 15.50
N GLU A 112 5.16 -1.57 15.69
CA GLU A 112 5.98 -1.29 16.88
C GLU A 112 5.16 -1.33 18.17
N LEU A 113 4.08 -0.54 18.20
CA LEU A 113 3.31 -0.34 19.41
C LEU A 113 2.55 -1.61 19.79
N ILE A 114 2.01 -2.34 18.81
CA ILE A 114 1.34 -3.62 19.09
C ILE A 114 2.33 -4.65 19.59
N THR A 115 3.54 -4.71 19.04
CA THR A 115 4.60 -5.62 19.53
C THR A 115 4.97 -5.32 20.97
N GLU A 116 5.17 -4.05 21.33
CA GLU A 116 5.48 -3.66 22.72
C GLU A 116 4.29 -3.93 23.66
N THR A 117 3.05 -3.70 23.18
CA THR A 117 1.83 -3.98 23.94
C THR A 117 1.71 -5.47 24.22
N VAL A 118 1.84 -6.31 23.20
CA VAL A 118 1.75 -7.77 23.33
C VAL A 118 2.84 -8.31 24.23
N LYS A 119 4.08 -7.85 24.08
CA LYS A 119 5.21 -8.21 24.94
C LYS A 119 4.96 -7.93 26.43
N SER A 120 4.16 -6.90 26.75
CA SER A 120 3.81 -6.58 28.14
C SER A 120 2.75 -7.53 28.73
N VAL A 121 1.96 -8.21 27.89
CA VAL A 121 0.80 -9.03 28.28
C VAL A 121 1.08 -10.52 28.14
N ILE A 122 1.61 -10.97 27.00
CA ILE A 122 1.92 -12.37 26.72
C ILE A 122 3.20 -12.76 27.45
N GLN A 123 3.13 -13.80 28.27
CA GLN A 123 4.26 -14.28 29.07
C GLN A 123 4.65 -15.73 28.71
N SER A 124 3.79 -16.46 28.00
CA SER A 124 4.00 -17.85 27.64
C SER A 124 3.51 -18.15 26.23
N TYR A 125 4.10 -19.18 25.60
CA TYR A 125 3.58 -19.75 24.34
C TYR A 125 2.13 -20.25 24.47
N ARG A 126 1.66 -20.51 25.71
CA ARG A 126 0.29 -20.93 25.99
C ARG A 126 -0.74 -19.81 25.86
N ASP A 127 -0.29 -18.56 25.83
CA ASP A 127 -1.14 -17.39 25.60
C ASP A 127 -1.30 -17.09 24.10
N MET A 128 -0.68 -17.90 23.22
CA MET A 128 -0.70 -17.79 21.76
C MET A 128 -1.38 -19.03 21.12
N PRO A 129 -1.97 -18.89 19.92
CA PRO A 129 -1.98 -17.70 19.07
C PRO A 129 -2.97 -16.62 19.55
N VAL A 130 -2.69 -15.37 19.20
CA VAL A 130 -3.65 -14.27 19.34
C VAL A 130 -3.62 -13.41 18.08
N THR A 131 -4.80 -12.97 17.65
CA THR A 131 -4.94 -11.95 16.60
C THR A 131 -5.65 -10.74 17.18
N LEU A 132 -5.02 -9.58 17.06
CA LEU A 132 -5.53 -8.31 17.56
C LEU A 132 -5.72 -7.36 16.39
N PHE A 133 -6.83 -6.64 16.34
CA PHE A 133 -7.08 -5.65 15.29
C PHE A 133 -7.63 -4.36 15.88
N GLN A 134 -7.54 -3.28 15.11
CA GLN A 134 -8.21 -2.02 15.44
C GLN A 134 -8.72 -1.35 14.17
N ILE A 135 -9.72 -0.50 14.32
CA ILE A 135 -10.10 0.47 13.29
C ILE A 135 -9.76 1.85 13.83
N GLN A 136 -8.72 2.47 13.28
CA GLN A 136 -8.15 3.70 13.82
C GLN A 136 -7.52 4.56 12.72
N THR A 137 -7.68 5.87 12.87
CA THR A 137 -7.06 6.89 12.02
C THR A 137 -5.52 6.80 12.04
N LYS A 138 -4.92 6.89 10.86
CA LYS A 138 -3.49 6.83 10.56
C LYS A 138 -3.04 8.10 9.87
N PHE A 139 -1.74 8.35 9.92
CA PHE A 139 -1.13 9.55 9.38
C PHE A 139 0.06 9.20 8.49
N ARG A 140 0.06 9.67 7.25
CA ARG A 140 1.19 9.59 6.30
C ARG A 140 1.36 10.97 5.69
N ASP A 141 2.54 11.58 5.77
CA ASP A 141 2.75 12.90 5.15
C ASP A 141 2.97 12.80 3.64
N GLU A 142 1.96 12.27 2.96
CA GLU A 142 1.94 12.06 1.52
C GLU A 142 2.23 13.38 0.79
N LEU A 143 3.32 13.39 0.01
CA LEU A 143 3.79 14.56 -0.72
C LEU A 143 2.75 15.06 -1.74
N ARG A 144 2.00 14.14 -2.37
CA ARG A 144 0.99 14.48 -3.39
C ARG A 144 -0.33 13.75 -3.14
N PRO A 145 -1.14 14.19 -2.16
CA PRO A 145 -2.46 13.62 -1.93
C PRO A 145 -3.35 13.86 -3.14
N ARG A 146 -4.08 12.82 -3.59
CA ARG A 146 -4.89 12.86 -4.81
C ARG A 146 -6.03 11.86 -4.77
N GLY A 147 -6.98 12.00 -5.69
CA GLY A 147 -8.08 11.04 -5.84
C GLY A 147 -9.13 11.06 -4.72
N GLY A 148 -9.29 12.17 -4.00
CA GLY A 148 -10.27 12.25 -2.92
C GLY A 148 -9.82 11.45 -1.71
N LEU A 149 -10.59 10.43 -1.33
CA LEU A 149 -10.29 9.53 -0.20
C LEU A 149 -9.34 8.36 -0.57
N VAL A 150 -8.90 8.27 -1.82
CA VAL A 150 -8.04 7.17 -2.29
C VAL A 150 -6.61 7.34 -1.77
N ARG A 151 -6.05 8.55 -1.83
CA ARG A 151 -4.68 8.83 -1.38
C ARG A 151 -4.62 10.14 -0.59
N VAL A 152 -4.53 10.01 0.73
CA VAL A 152 -4.70 11.10 1.70
C VAL A 152 -3.62 11.05 2.79
N ARG A 153 -3.54 12.11 3.60
CA ARG A 153 -2.58 12.21 4.70
C ARG A 153 -3.14 11.72 6.03
N GLU A 154 -4.45 11.81 6.20
CA GLU A 154 -5.21 11.32 7.35
C GLU A 154 -6.31 10.39 6.83
N PHE A 155 -6.30 9.12 7.26
CA PHE A 155 -7.26 8.10 6.82
C PHE A 155 -7.54 7.10 7.91
N ASP A 156 -8.71 6.47 7.86
CA ASP A 156 -9.04 5.34 8.73
C ASP A 156 -8.53 4.04 8.12
N MET A 157 -7.87 3.24 8.94
CA MET A 157 -7.36 1.94 8.56
C MET A 157 -7.85 0.90 9.57
N MET A 158 -8.25 -0.25 9.05
CA MET A 158 -8.28 -1.46 9.84
C MET A 158 -6.92 -2.14 9.70
N ASP A 159 -6.21 -2.27 10.82
CA ASP A 159 -4.92 -2.94 10.91
C ASP A 159 -5.00 -4.07 11.94
N ALA A 160 -4.51 -5.25 11.55
CA ALA A 160 -4.56 -6.48 12.34
C ALA A 160 -3.18 -7.14 12.42
N TYR A 161 -2.89 -7.74 13.57
CA TYR A 161 -1.60 -8.31 13.91
C TYR A 161 -1.80 -9.65 14.62
N SER A 162 -1.30 -10.73 14.03
CA SER A 162 -1.27 -12.05 14.65
C SER A 162 0.08 -12.30 15.31
N PHE A 163 0.06 -13.02 16.43
CA PHE A 163 1.24 -13.47 17.16
C PHE A 163 1.13 -14.97 17.37
N ASP A 164 2.00 -15.70 16.68
CA ASP A 164 1.94 -17.15 16.55
C ASP A 164 3.22 -17.80 17.10
N VAL A 165 3.09 -19.04 17.61
CA VAL A 165 4.22 -19.77 18.22
C VAL A 165 5.24 -20.22 17.19
N ASN A 166 4.80 -20.50 15.96
CA ASN A 166 5.60 -21.06 14.88
C ASN A 166 5.02 -20.66 13.51
N GLN A 167 5.70 -21.06 12.44
CA GLN A 167 5.30 -20.75 11.06
C GLN A 167 3.95 -21.37 10.69
N GLU A 168 3.66 -22.60 11.12
CA GLU A 168 2.38 -23.27 10.81
C GLU A 168 1.19 -22.48 11.39
N GLY A 169 1.31 -21.98 12.61
CA GLY A 169 0.30 -21.11 13.22
C GLY A 169 0.16 -19.77 12.49
N LEU A 170 1.27 -19.17 12.04
CA LEU A 170 1.24 -17.98 11.20
C LEU A 170 0.50 -18.23 9.89
N ASP A 171 0.75 -19.36 9.23
CA ASP A 171 0.09 -19.72 7.97
C ASP A 171 -1.44 -19.89 8.17
N GLU A 172 -1.86 -20.50 9.29
CA GLU A 172 -3.27 -20.60 9.68
C GLU A 172 -3.90 -19.22 9.93
N SER A 173 -3.24 -18.38 10.74
CA SER A 173 -3.68 -17.01 11.03
C SER A 173 -3.78 -16.16 9.75
N TYR A 174 -2.82 -16.31 8.84
CA TYR A 174 -2.79 -15.62 7.56
C TYR A 174 -3.98 -15.99 6.67
N GLU A 175 -4.26 -17.28 6.50
CA GLU A 175 -5.39 -17.75 5.68
C GLU A 175 -6.75 -17.39 6.30
N LEU A 176 -6.85 -17.33 7.64
CA LEU A 176 -8.03 -16.77 8.32
C LEU A 176 -8.24 -15.29 7.97
N MET A 177 -7.18 -14.48 7.95
CA MET A 177 -7.25 -13.07 7.56
C MET A 177 -7.61 -12.91 6.09
N VAL A 178 -7.02 -13.70 5.19
CA VAL A 178 -7.37 -13.69 3.75
C VAL A 178 -8.88 -13.90 3.58
N LYS A 179 -9.44 -14.92 4.25
CA LYS A 179 -10.87 -15.21 4.18
C LYS A 179 -11.75 -14.11 4.80
N ALA A 180 -11.32 -13.51 5.91
CA ALA A 180 -12.04 -12.40 6.53
C ALA A 180 -12.10 -11.18 5.59
N TYR A 181 -10.99 -10.86 4.91
CA TYR A 181 -10.93 -9.79 3.92
C TYR A 181 -11.82 -10.09 2.70
N GLU A 182 -11.75 -11.30 2.13
CA GLU A 182 -12.62 -11.74 1.03
C GLU A 182 -14.11 -11.55 1.39
N ASN A 183 -14.52 -12.00 2.57
CA ASN A 183 -15.89 -11.88 3.04
C ASN A 183 -16.28 -10.41 3.24
N ALA A 184 -15.43 -9.60 3.87
CA ALA A 184 -15.69 -8.19 4.13
C ALA A 184 -15.89 -7.42 2.81
N PHE A 185 -14.99 -7.59 1.83
CA PHE A 185 -15.13 -6.98 0.51
C PHE A 185 -16.40 -7.45 -0.21
N LYS A 186 -16.68 -8.76 -0.19
CA LYS A 186 -17.90 -9.33 -0.78
C LYS A 186 -19.17 -8.75 -0.15
N ARG A 187 -19.22 -8.60 1.17
CA ARG A 187 -20.35 -8.00 1.91
C ARG A 187 -20.49 -6.51 1.65
N CYS A 188 -19.38 -5.81 1.39
CA CYS A 188 -19.36 -4.43 0.91
C CYS A 188 -19.74 -4.30 -0.57
N GLY A 189 -19.91 -5.42 -1.30
CA GLY A 189 -20.24 -5.43 -2.74
C GLY A 189 -19.06 -5.08 -3.64
N ILE A 190 -17.83 -5.18 -3.14
CA ILE A 190 -16.60 -4.89 -3.86
C ILE A 190 -16.03 -6.21 -4.39
N LYS A 191 -15.74 -6.24 -5.69
CA LYS A 191 -15.07 -7.38 -6.33
C LYS A 191 -13.58 -7.11 -6.39
N THR A 192 -12.79 -7.89 -5.66
CA THR A 192 -11.35 -7.77 -5.61
C THR A 192 -10.67 -8.92 -6.33
N VAL A 193 -9.45 -8.67 -6.79
CA VAL A 193 -8.47 -9.67 -7.19
C VAL A 193 -7.45 -9.77 -6.07
N ILE A 194 -7.09 -10.98 -5.67
CA ILE A 194 -5.99 -11.21 -4.74
C ILE A 194 -4.73 -11.36 -5.57
N ALA A 195 -3.77 -10.46 -5.37
CA ALA A 195 -2.52 -10.43 -6.11
C ALA A 195 -1.33 -10.62 -5.17
N GLU A 196 -0.31 -11.36 -5.58
CA GLU A 196 0.99 -11.38 -4.90
C GLU A 196 1.62 -9.99 -4.94
N ALA A 197 2.19 -9.54 -3.82
CA ALA A 197 2.75 -8.20 -3.69
C ALA A 197 4.13 -8.21 -3.04
N ASP A 198 4.81 -7.07 -3.11
CA ASP A 198 5.99 -6.85 -2.28
C ASP A 198 5.58 -6.57 -0.83
N SER A 199 6.46 -6.89 0.12
CA SER A 199 6.21 -6.57 1.54
C SER A 199 6.58 -5.12 1.88
N GLY A 200 7.27 -4.42 0.97
CA GLY A 200 7.61 -3.01 1.09
C GLY A 200 8.40 -2.68 2.37
N PRO A 201 8.28 -1.44 2.88
CA PRO A 201 9.03 -0.97 4.05
C PRO A 201 8.57 -1.58 5.37
N ILE A 202 7.43 -2.28 5.39
CA ILE A 202 6.97 -3.03 6.57
C ILE A 202 7.87 -4.27 6.77
N GLY A 203 8.44 -4.81 5.68
CA GLY A 203 9.18 -6.05 5.68
C GLY A 203 8.26 -7.28 5.74
N GLY A 204 8.78 -8.45 5.41
CA GLY A 204 7.97 -9.67 5.33
C GLY A 204 8.45 -10.60 4.22
N LYS A 205 7.69 -11.68 3.99
CA LYS A 205 7.93 -12.65 2.91
C LYS A 205 6.74 -12.70 1.96
N ASP A 206 5.66 -13.30 2.44
CA ASP A 206 4.46 -13.54 1.66
C ASP A 206 3.47 -12.40 1.88
N SER A 207 3.19 -11.64 0.82
CA SER A 207 2.29 -10.49 0.84
C SER A 207 1.23 -10.68 -0.25
N LYS A 208 -0.03 -10.40 0.12
CA LYS A 208 -1.19 -10.45 -0.77
C LYS A 208 -1.91 -9.10 -0.69
N GLU A 209 -2.18 -8.52 -1.85
CA GLU A 209 -3.00 -7.33 -2.00
C GLU A 209 -4.40 -7.69 -2.48
N PHE A 210 -5.41 -7.01 -1.94
CA PHE A 210 -6.79 -7.11 -2.40
C PHE A 210 -7.11 -5.89 -3.28
N ILE A 211 -7.14 -6.10 -4.59
CA ILE A 211 -7.15 -5.02 -5.57
C ILE A 211 -8.52 -4.93 -6.25
N LEU A 212 -9.16 -3.76 -6.20
CA LEU A 212 -10.33 -3.45 -7.01
C LEU A 212 -9.87 -3.00 -8.40
N LEU A 213 -10.20 -3.77 -9.43
CA LEU A 213 -9.87 -3.41 -10.81
C LEU A 213 -10.69 -2.20 -11.27
N THR A 214 -10.00 -1.11 -11.61
CA THR A 214 -10.58 0.11 -12.17
C THR A 214 -9.55 0.82 -13.05
N GLU A 215 -10.00 1.51 -14.09
CA GLU A 215 -9.13 2.31 -14.97
C GLU A 215 -8.39 3.43 -14.23
N SER A 216 -8.91 3.84 -13.07
CA SER A 216 -8.31 4.86 -12.22
C SER A 216 -7.38 4.31 -11.12
N GLY A 217 -7.04 3.02 -11.16
CA GLY A 217 -6.14 2.40 -10.19
C GLY A 217 -4.71 2.93 -10.36
N GLU A 218 -3.98 3.06 -9.26
CA GLU A 218 -2.57 3.49 -9.31
C GLU A 218 -1.62 2.31 -9.51
N ASP A 219 -2.04 1.11 -9.08
CA ASP A 219 -1.27 -0.13 -9.21
C ASP A 219 -1.52 -0.83 -10.55
N THR A 220 -0.46 -1.46 -11.07
CA THR A 220 -0.56 -2.33 -12.25
C THR A 220 -0.56 -3.77 -11.80
N VAL A 221 -1.57 -4.54 -12.21
CA VAL A 221 -1.69 -5.96 -11.85
C VAL A 221 -1.52 -6.81 -13.11
N VAL A 222 -0.57 -7.74 -13.05
CA VAL A 222 -0.40 -8.77 -14.07
C VAL A 222 -1.31 -9.94 -13.73
N MET A 223 -2.28 -10.22 -14.60
CA MET A 223 -3.23 -11.33 -14.43
C MET A 223 -3.06 -12.37 -15.54
N CYS A 224 -3.06 -13.64 -15.18
CA CYS A 224 -3.07 -14.71 -16.15
C CYS A 224 -4.50 -14.99 -16.64
N ASN A 225 -4.72 -14.95 -17.95
CA ASN A 225 -6.03 -15.26 -18.54
C ASN A 225 -6.34 -16.78 -18.59
N GLN A 226 -5.39 -17.63 -18.19
CA GLN A 226 -5.51 -19.10 -18.28
C GLN A 226 -5.40 -19.81 -16.92
N CYS A 227 -4.98 -19.11 -15.86
CA CYS A 227 -4.90 -19.66 -14.50
C CYS A 227 -5.24 -18.58 -13.45
N GLN A 228 -5.12 -18.89 -12.16
CA GLN A 228 -5.44 -17.97 -11.06
C GLN A 228 -4.27 -17.06 -10.63
N TYR A 229 -3.20 -16.97 -11.44
CA TYR A 229 -2.06 -16.13 -11.11
C TYR A 229 -2.41 -14.65 -11.27
N ALA A 230 -2.19 -13.89 -10.20
CA ALA A 230 -2.22 -12.44 -10.21
C ALA A 230 -1.10 -11.92 -9.31
N ALA A 231 -0.39 -10.89 -9.76
CA ALA A 231 0.67 -10.23 -9.00
C ALA A 231 0.70 -8.74 -9.34
N ASN A 232 1.06 -7.92 -8.35
CA ASN A 232 1.48 -6.55 -8.59
C ASN A 232 2.71 -6.57 -9.53
N ASP A 233 2.84 -5.61 -10.45
CA ASP A 233 3.91 -5.59 -11.45
C ASP A 233 5.30 -5.56 -10.82
N GLU A 234 5.44 -4.94 -9.65
CA GLU A 234 6.66 -4.95 -8.84
C GLU A 234 7.08 -6.35 -8.38
N LYS A 235 6.12 -7.27 -8.22
CA LYS A 235 6.35 -8.66 -7.76
C LYS A 235 6.25 -9.69 -8.89
N ALA A 236 5.61 -9.35 -10.00
CA ALA A 236 5.25 -10.27 -11.06
C ALA A 236 6.47 -11.05 -11.58
N SER A 237 6.35 -12.37 -11.59
CA SER A 237 7.41 -13.24 -12.08
C SER A 237 7.49 -13.19 -13.60
N LEU A 238 8.70 -12.93 -14.11
CA LEU A 238 8.97 -12.92 -15.54
C LEU A 238 9.55 -14.26 -15.97
N ARG A 239 8.94 -14.89 -16.99
CA ARG A 239 9.62 -15.97 -17.70
C ARG A 239 10.69 -15.36 -18.59
N LYS A 240 11.96 -15.63 -18.27
CA LYS A 240 13.09 -15.14 -19.06
C LYS A 240 12.98 -15.59 -20.51
N ILE A 241 12.86 -14.62 -21.42
CA ILE A 241 12.94 -14.87 -22.85
C ILE A 241 14.40 -15.17 -23.18
N PRO A 242 14.72 -16.30 -23.83
CA PRO A 242 16.09 -16.58 -24.27
C PRO A 242 16.62 -15.42 -25.12
N ASN A 243 17.90 -15.11 -24.98
CA ASN A 243 18.55 -14.17 -25.89
C ASN A 243 18.62 -14.81 -27.29
N PRO A 244 18.49 -14.03 -28.37
CA PRO A 244 18.74 -14.55 -29.70
C PRO A 244 20.17 -15.10 -29.78
N GLU A 245 20.31 -16.27 -30.40
CA GLU A 245 21.62 -16.82 -30.69
C GLU A 245 22.28 -15.99 -31.78
N ALA A 246 23.44 -15.41 -31.48
CA ALA A 246 24.27 -14.71 -32.43
C ALA A 246 25.69 -15.30 -32.40
N PRO A 247 26.39 -15.38 -33.56
CA PRO A 247 27.78 -15.78 -33.57
C PRO A 247 28.60 -14.80 -32.73
N GLN A 248 29.53 -15.34 -31.93
CA GLN A 248 30.44 -14.51 -31.15
C GLN A 248 31.30 -13.69 -32.11
N ALA A 249 31.16 -12.37 -32.06
CA ALA A 249 31.97 -11.42 -32.81
C ALA A 249 33.06 -10.82 -31.92
N ASP A 250 34.10 -10.28 -32.55
CA ASP A 250 35.10 -9.50 -31.85
C ASP A 250 34.51 -8.17 -31.35
N MET A 251 34.98 -7.72 -30.18
CA MET A 251 34.53 -6.45 -29.61
C MET A 251 35.07 -5.27 -30.44
N GLU A 252 34.17 -4.45 -30.98
CA GLU A 252 34.50 -3.25 -31.75
C GLU A 252 33.87 -2.00 -31.11
N GLN A 253 34.63 -0.89 -31.11
CA GLN A 253 34.12 0.40 -30.68
C GLN A 253 33.55 1.16 -31.88
N ILE A 254 32.25 1.45 -31.85
CA ILE A 254 31.55 2.18 -32.91
C ILE A 254 31.33 3.63 -32.48
N HIS A 255 31.55 4.57 -33.40
CA HIS A 255 31.30 5.98 -33.15
C HIS A 255 29.79 6.29 -33.25
N THR A 256 29.13 6.58 -32.12
CA THR A 256 27.67 6.81 -32.03
C THR A 256 27.32 8.25 -31.58
N PRO A 257 27.72 9.30 -32.32
CA PRO A 257 27.52 10.69 -31.91
C PRO A 257 26.04 11.07 -31.89
N GLY A 258 25.58 11.64 -30.78
CA GLY A 258 24.20 12.11 -30.64
C GLY A 258 23.15 11.01 -30.39
N VAL A 259 23.55 9.73 -30.38
CA VAL A 259 22.68 8.60 -30.01
C VAL A 259 22.57 8.52 -28.49
N ARG A 260 21.34 8.56 -27.97
CA ARG A 260 21.06 8.61 -26.53
C ARG A 260 20.06 7.57 -26.04
N THR A 261 19.31 6.94 -26.96
CA THR A 261 18.30 5.94 -26.60
C THR A 261 18.59 4.59 -27.24
N ILE A 262 18.01 3.54 -26.67
CA ILE A 262 18.09 2.18 -27.22
C ILE A 262 17.54 2.14 -28.65
N ASP A 263 16.39 2.77 -28.91
CA ASP A 263 15.78 2.80 -30.25
C ASP A 263 16.70 3.46 -31.29
N GLN A 264 17.38 4.55 -30.90
CA GLN A 264 18.33 5.23 -31.79
C GLN A 264 19.55 4.35 -32.07
N LEU A 265 20.06 3.63 -31.07
CA LEU A 265 21.19 2.72 -31.23
C LEU A 265 20.83 1.52 -32.12
N ALA A 266 19.69 0.89 -31.84
CA ALA A 266 19.17 -0.22 -32.63
C ALA A 266 18.95 0.19 -34.10
N SER A 267 18.39 1.38 -34.32
CA SER A 267 18.20 1.93 -35.67
C SER A 267 19.52 2.23 -36.39
N LEU A 268 20.51 2.79 -35.69
CA LEU A 268 21.82 3.12 -36.28
C LEU A 268 22.58 1.86 -36.71
N LEU A 269 22.48 0.78 -35.93
CA LEU A 269 23.19 -0.48 -36.16
C LEU A 269 22.38 -1.49 -36.99
N GLU A 270 21.13 -1.16 -37.34
CA GLU A 270 20.19 -2.05 -38.04
C GLU A 270 19.96 -3.39 -37.34
N ILE A 271 19.88 -3.36 -36.00
CA ILE A 271 19.64 -4.53 -35.14
C ILE A 271 18.33 -4.39 -34.35
N GLY A 272 17.86 -5.48 -33.76
CA GLY A 272 16.74 -5.46 -32.82
C GLY A 272 17.14 -4.93 -31.44
N THR A 273 16.20 -4.32 -30.72
CA THR A 273 16.45 -3.77 -29.36
C THR A 273 16.82 -4.86 -28.36
N GLU A 274 16.37 -6.09 -28.58
CA GLU A 274 16.74 -7.28 -27.79
C GLU A 274 18.23 -7.65 -27.88
N GLN A 275 18.96 -7.11 -28.88
CA GLN A 275 20.40 -7.28 -29.05
C GLN A 275 21.22 -6.17 -28.39
N THR A 276 20.56 -5.24 -27.70
CA THR A 276 21.20 -4.15 -26.96
C THR A 276 21.08 -4.34 -25.46
N LEU A 277 21.95 -3.68 -24.70
CA LEU A 277 21.89 -3.63 -23.23
C LEU A 277 21.73 -2.19 -22.77
N LYS A 278 20.74 -1.95 -21.91
CA LYS A 278 20.57 -0.70 -21.17
C LYS A 278 21.38 -0.78 -19.88
N ALA A 279 22.28 0.18 -19.71
CA ALA A 279 23.08 0.34 -18.52
C ALA A 279 22.45 1.39 -17.59
N VAL A 280 22.17 1.00 -16.35
CA VAL A 280 21.62 1.89 -15.33
C VAL A 280 22.53 1.87 -14.10
N PHE A 281 22.88 3.06 -13.63
CA PHE A 281 23.72 3.24 -12.44
C PHE A 281 22.83 3.66 -11.28
N TYR A 282 22.89 2.89 -10.19
CA TYR A 282 22.20 3.16 -8.94
C TYR A 282 23.19 3.50 -7.85
N SER A 283 22.75 4.22 -6.82
CA SER A 283 23.45 4.26 -5.54
C SER A 283 22.64 3.50 -4.52
N ALA A 284 23.22 2.47 -3.92
CA ALA A 284 22.61 1.66 -2.86
C ALA A 284 23.60 1.58 -1.71
N ASP A 285 23.17 1.99 -0.51
CA ASP A 285 23.99 2.00 0.71
C ASP A 285 25.35 2.72 0.56
N GLY A 286 25.37 3.77 -0.26
CA GLY A 286 26.58 4.56 -0.55
C GLY A 286 27.52 3.93 -1.58
N GLU A 287 27.20 2.76 -2.12
CA GLU A 287 27.93 2.12 -3.20
C GLU A 287 27.29 2.40 -4.56
N LEU A 288 28.10 2.49 -5.62
CA LEU A 288 27.62 2.61 -6.99
C LEU A 288 27.36 1.20 -7.55
N VAL A 289 26.11 0.93 -7.90
CA VAL A 289 25.67 -0.34 -8.48
C VAL A 289 25.44 -0.16 -9.97
N PHE A 290 26.07 -1.00 -10.78
CA PHE A 290 25.87 -1.06 -12.23
C PHE A 290 24.93 -2.22 -12.58
N ALA A 291 23.72 -1.89 -13.03
CA ALA A 291 22.73 -2.86 -13.48
C ALA A 291 22.58 -2.81 -15.00
N THR A 292 22.39 -3.98 -15.61
CA THR A 292 22.11 -4.08 -17.04
C THR A 292 20.82 -4.87 -17.28
N ILE A 293 20.02 -4.38 -18.21
CA ILE A 293 18.83 -5.06 -18.72
C ILE A 293 18.87 -5.08 -20.24
N ARG A 294 18.16 -6.04 -20.85
CA ARG A 294 18.02 -6.11 -22.31
C ARG A 294 17.26 -4.87 -22.81
N GLY A 295 17.60 -4.35 -23.98
CA GLY A 295 17.10 -3.04 -24.43
C GLY A 295 15.60 -2.95 -24.67
N ASP A 296 14.93 -4.08 -24.86
CA ASP A 296 13.48 -4.24 -24.99
C ASP A 296 12.76 -4.45 -23.63
N LEU A 297 13.49 -4.34 -22.51
CA LEU A 297 12.99 -4.30 -21.13
C LEU A 297 13.18 -2.89 -20.53
#